data_AF-A0A451A581-F1
#
_entry.id   AF-A0A451A581-F1
#
_cell.length_a   1.000
_cell.length_b   1.000
_cell.length_c   1.000
_cell.angle_alpha   90.00
_cell.angle_beta   90.00
_cell.angle_gamma   90.00
#
_symmetry.space_group_name_H-M   'P 1'
#
loop_
_entity.id
_entity.type
_entity.pdbx_description
1 polymer ?
#
loop_
_entity_poly.entity_id
_entity_poly.type
_entity_poly.pdbx_seq_one_letter_code
_entity_poly.pdbx_strand_id
1 'polypeptide(L)' 'MNIIQVFEQFPTQESCINYLESVRWANGVTCPYCGSSNNYNLNSESRTRHHCNACQKSFSVTVGTIFHDTKL' A
#
# COMPACT_ATOMS: atom_id res chain seq x y z
N MET A 1 10.44 9.54 18.58
CA MET A 1 10.68 9.19 17.16
C MET A 1 11.16 10.43 16.45
N ASN A 2 12.39 10.40 15.93
CA ASN A 2 13.00 11.52 15.20
C ASN A 2 12.83 11.25 13.69
N ILE A 3 12.53 12.29 12.92
CA ILE A 3 12.24 12.19 11.49
C ILE A 3 13.42 11.60 10.70
N ILE A 4 14.66 11.81 11.17
CA ILE A 4 15.89 11.30 10.54
C ILE A 4 15.90 9.76 10.46
N GLN A 5 15.45 9.07 11.52
CA GLN A 5 15.48 7.61 11.56
C GLN A 5 14.47 6.97 10.59
N VAL A 6 13.38 7.68 10.28
CA VAL A 6 12.37 7.24 9.32
C VAL A 6 12.96 7.27 7.90
N PHE A 7 13.75 8.30 7.58
CA PHE A 7 14.46 8.38 6.29
C PHE A 7 15.54 7.31 6.14
N GLU A 8 16.23 6.92 7.22
CA GLU A 8 17.22 5.83 7.17
C GLU A 8 16.59 4.44 7.04
N GLN A 9 15.40 4.21 7.60
CA GLN A 9 14.69 2.93 7.47
C GLN A 9 14.03 2.71 6.11
N PHE A 10 13.71 3.78 5.37
CA PHE A 10 13.04 3.70 4.07
C PHE A 10 13.83 4.44 2.99
N PRO A 11 15.03 3.94 2.61
CA PRO A 11 15.86 4.59 1.60
C PRO A 11 15.27 4.49 0.19
N THR A 12 14.41 3.50 -0.06
CA THR A 12 13.78 3.25 -1.36
C THR A 12 12.27 3.16 -1.25
N GLN A 13 11.60 3.60 -2.32
CA GLN A 13 10.14 3.61 -2.45
C GLN A 13 9.53 2.21 -2.29
N GLU A 14 10.19 1.19 -2.83
CA GLU A 14 9.78 -0.21 -2.70
C GLU A 14 9.83 -0.71 -1.25
N SER A 15 10.88 -0.35 -0.50
CA SER A 15 11.00 -0.73 0.92
C SER A 15 9.90 -0.10 1.76
N CYS A 16 9.54 1.16 1.48
CA CYS A 16 8.44 1.84 2.14
C CYS A 16 7.09 1.18 1.82
N ILE A 17 6.83 0.85 0.55
CA ILE A 17 5.59 0.18 0.13
C ILE A 17 5.47 -1.20 0.77
N ASN A 18 6.54 -2.01 0.78
CA ASN A 18 6.55 -3.34 1.39
C ASN A 18 6.32 -3.27 2.91
N TYR A 19 6.95 -2.31 3.59
CA TYR A 19 6.72 -2.09 5.00
C TYR A 19 5.29 -1.65 5.28
N LEU A 20 4.78 -0.66 4.55
CA LEU A 20 3.40 -0.21 4.67
C LEU A 20 2.41 -1.34 4.41
N GLU A 21 2.69 -2.24 3.46
CA GLU A 21 1.86 -3.40 3.16
C GLU A 21 1.85 -4.36 4.35
N SER A 22 3.02 -4.69 4.89
CA SER A 22 3.14 -5.55 6.07
C SER A 22 2.42 -4.98 7.30
N VAL A 23 2.44 -3.65 7.49
CA VAL A 23 1.81 -3.01 8.65
C VAL A 23 0.32 -2.81 8.45
N ARG A 24 -0.09 -2.31 7.27
CA ARG A 24 -1.49 -1.94 6.99
C ARG A 24 -2.37 -3.15 6.69
N TRP A 25 -1.81 -4.20 6.10
CA TRP A 25 -2.53 -5.41 5.73
C TRP A 25 -2.03 -6.67 6.44
N ALA A 26 -1.40 -6.51 7.62
CA ALA A 26 -1.05 -7.62 8.51
C ALA A 26 -2.20 -8.60 8.77
N ASN A 27 -3.43 -8.06 8.86
CA ASN A 27 -4.65 -8.81 9.16
C ASN A 27 -5.54 -9.06 7.92
N GLY A 28 -4.99 -8.87 6.72
CA GLY A 28 -5.71 -9.01 5.47
C GLY A 28 -5.94 -7.69 4.74
N VAL A 29 -5.97 -7.79 3.41
CA VAL A 29 -6.14 -6.63 2.55
C VAL A 29 -7.60 -6.21 2.55
N THR A 30 -7.86 -4.93 2.80
CA THR A 30 -9.20 -4.34 2.74
C THR A 30 -9.21 -3.18 1.76
N CYS A 31 -10.22 -3.16 0.88
CA CYS A 31 -10.36 -2.10 -0.10
C CYS A 31 -10.65 -0.75 0.56
N PRO A 32 -9.82 0.29 0.35
CA PRO A 32 -10.04 1.61 0.95
C PRO A 32 -11.25 2.35 0.35
N TYR A 33 -11.76 1.91 -0.81
CA TYR A 33 -12.90 2.55 -1.47
C TYR A 33 -14.26 2.04 -0.98
N CYS A 34 -14.38 0.73 -0.75
CA CYS A 34 -15.66 0.09 -0.43
C CYS A 34 -15.64 -0.73 0.86
N GLY A 35 -14.49 -0.89 1.51
CA GLY A 35 -14.36 -1.68 2.75
C GLY A 35 -14.45 -3.19 2.57
N SER A 36 -14.52 -3.71 1.35
CA SER A 36 -14.58 -5.16 1.12
C SER A 36 -13.20 -5.81 1.25
N SER A 37 -13.15 -6.99 1.86
CA SER A 37 -11.98 -7.88 1.88
C SER A 37 -11.83 -8.74 0.62
N ASN A 38 -12.79 -8.70 -0.30
CA ASN A 38 -12.74 -9.43 -1.57
C ASN A 38 -11.90 -8.66 -2.61
N ASN A 39 -10.58 -8.80 -2.46
CA ASN A 39 -9.59 -8.24 -3.35
C ASN A 39 -8.47 -9.25 -3.58
N TYR A 40 -7.71 -9.06 -4.66
CA TYR A 40 -6.57 -9.90 -4.99
C TYR A 40 -5.35 -9.04 -5.28
N ASN A 41 -4.19 -9.63 -4.99
CA ASN A 41 -2.91 -8.98 -5.11
C ASN A 41 -2.42 -9.11 -6.57
N LEU A 42 -2.30 -7.99 -7.28
CA LEU A 42 -1.60 -7.89 -8.57
C LEU A 42 -0.12 -7.63 -8.26
N ASN A 43 0.60 -8.71 -7.96
CA ASN A 43 2.05 -8.64 -7.87
C ASN A 43 2.63 -8.45 -9.27
N SER A 44 2.86 -7.21 -9.66
CA SER A 44 3.75 -6.88 -10.77
C SER A 44 5.10 -6.46 -10.20
N GLU A 45 6.20 -6.94 -10.79
CA GLU A 45 7.60 -6.85 -10.34
C GLU A 45 8.13 -5.48 -9.88
N SER A 46 7.33 -4.42 -9.98
CA SER A 46 7.71 -3.06 -9.59
C SER A 46 6.58 -2.26 -8.91
N ARG A 47 5.36 -2.81 -8.79
CA ARG A 47 4.22 -2.10 -8.18
C ARG A 47 3.24 -3.09 -7.55
N THR A 48 3.23 -3.17 -6.23
CA THR A 48 2.20 -3.88 -5.47
C THR A 48 0.87 -3.14 -5.62
N ARG A 49 0.03 -3.64 -6.53
CA ARG A 49 -1.33 -3.16 -6.77
C ARG A 49 -2.29 -4.23 -6.30
N HIS A 50 -3.39 -3.80 -5.73
CA HIS A 50 -4.47 -4.65 -5.24
C HIS A 50 -5.70 -4.32 -6.03
N HIS A 51 -6.42 -5.34 -6.50
CA HIS A 51 -7.66 -5.14 -7.25
C HIS A 51 -8.83 -5.65 -6.44
N CYS A 52 -9.81 -4.79 -6.23
CA CYS A 52 -11.04 -5.16 -5.53
C CYS A 52 -12.05 -5.74 -6.50
N ASN A 53 -12.53 -6.96 -6.25
CA ASN A 53 -13.60 -7.57 -7.06
C ASN A 53 -14.97 -6.94 -6.81
N ALA A 54 -15.19 -6.34 -5.62
CA ALA A 54 -16.48 -5.74 -5.29
C ALA A 54 -16.73 -4.42 -6.01
N CYS A 55 -15.71 -3.55 -6.08
CA CYS A 55 -15.83 -2.24 -6.76
C CYS A 55 -15.07 -2.17 -8.09
N GLN A 56 -14.39 -3.24 -8.49
CA GLN A 56 -13.57 -3.35 -9.71
C GLN A 56 -12.50 -2.24 -9.84
N LYS A 57 -12.08 -1.68 -8.70
CA LYS A 57 -11.03 -0.65 -8.64
C LYS A 57 -9.70 -1.26 -8.21
N SER A 58 -8.65 -0.83 -8.87
CA SER A 58 -7.27 -1.09 -8.46
C SER A 58 -6.80 0.00 -7.49
N PHE A 59 -6.15 -0.40 -6.41
CA PHE A 59 -5.57 0.48 -5.39
C PHE A 59 -4.18 -0.02 -5.00
N SER A 60 -3.34 0.86 -4.47
CA SER A 60 -2.06 0.49 -3.86
C SER A 60 -2.13 0.72 -2.36
N VAL A 61 -1.13 0.24 -1.61
CA VAL A 61 -1.08 0.43 -0.15
C VAL A 61 -1.05 1.91 0.27
N THR A 62 -0.60 2.79 -0.63
CA THR A 62 -0.57 4.23 -0.46
C THR A 62 -1.95 4.89 -0.63
N VAL A 63 -2.93 4.18 -1.21
CA VAL A 63 -4.27 4.73 -1.43
C VAL A 63 -4.97 4.95 -0.09
N GLY A 64 -5.29 6.22 0.17
CA GLY A 64 -5.97 6.67 1.39
C GLY A 64 -5.01 6.92 2.56
N THR A 65 -3.70 7.02 2.30
CA THR A 65 -2.71 7.51 3.25
C THR A 65 -2.17 8.87 2.81
N ILE A 66 -1.34 9.48 3.64
CA ILE A 66 -0.58 10.70 3.29
C ILE A 66 0.32 10.52 2.06
N PHE A 67 0.57 9.28 1.63
CA PHE A 67 1.36 8.95 0.45
C PHE A 67 0.51 8.78 -0.82
N HIS A 68 -0.82 8.94 -0.72
CA HIS A 68 -1.73 8.92 -1.87
C HIS A 68 -1.35 10.09 -2.79
N ASP A 69 -1.05 9.79 -4.06
CA ASP A 69 -0.73 10.79 -5.10
C ASP A 69 0.62 11.51 -4.95
N THR A 70 1.47 11.04 -4.05
CA THR A 70 2.87 11.47 -4.10
C THR A 70 3.52 10.88 -5.35
N LYS A 71 3.98 11.75 -6.25
CA LYS A 71 4.98 11.38 -7.25
C LYS A 71 6.30 11.14 -6.52
N LEU A 72 6.43 9.94 -5.97
CA LEU A 72 7.70 9.35 -5.57
C LEU A 72 8.31 8.71 -6.81
#